data_AF-A0A7C5M1B0-F1
#
_entry.id   AF-A0A7C5M1B0-F1
#
_cell.length_a   1.000
_cell.length_b   1.000
_cell.length_c   1.000
_cell.angle_alpha   90.00
_cell.angle_beta   90.00
_cell.angle_gamma   90.00
#
_symmetry.space_group_name_H-M   'P 1'
#
loop_
_entity.id
_entity.type
_entity.pdbx_description
1 polymer ?
#
loop_
_entity_poly.entity_id
_entity_poly.type
_entity_poly.pdbx_seq_one_letter_code
_entity_poly.pdbx_strand_id
1 'polypeptide(L)'
;MSEIDNPFDGEACRLMRAQGATEQQARDYVVLRYLRSGDTRALAHWLMGDYSPGPAVKKMVSYMLQPTRQDPEDASKILTCDPHTIPYELVIKSRGGKKGRRPDRVAAERNQAIRDLYYRRLAQVGKGGSDSVIAELVDELGPEVSESMIREAIKERSPKSG
;
A
#
# COMPACT_ATOMS: atom_id res chain seq x y z
N MET A 1 -13.18 -36.52 -11.22
CA MET A 1 -12.31 -36.41 -10.03
C MET A 1 -11.53 -35.12 -10.20
N SER A 2 -11.96 -34.03 -9.60
CA SER A 2 -11.29 -32.74 -9.73
C SER A 2 -9.93 -32.79 -9.02
N GLU A 3 -8.88 -32.48 -9.76
CA GLU A 3 -7.54 -32.23 -9.22
C GLU A 3 -7.67 -31.17 -8.12
N ILE A 4 -7.25 -31.53 -6.91
CA ILE A 4 -7.10 -30.58 -5.81
C ILE A 4 -5.81 -29.83 -6.12
N ASP A 5 -5.90 -28.83 -6.98
CA ASP A 5 -4.73 -28.08 -7.47
C ASP A 5 -4.17 -27.12 -6.39
N ASN A 6 -4.86 -27.01 -5.24
CA ASN A 6 -4.43 -26.22 -4.10
C ASN A 6 -4.68 -26.92 -2.75
N PRO A 7 -3.70 -26.98 -1.82
CA PRO A 7 -3.90 -27.51 -0.47
C PRO A 7 -5.10 -26.90 0.29
N PHE A 8 -5.46 -25.64 0.03
CA PHE A 8 -6.58 -24.98 0.72
C PHE A 8 -7.94 -25.53 0.29
N ASP A 9 -8.11 -25.86 -1.00
CA ASP A 9 -9.35 -26.43 -1.54
C ASP A 9 -9.60 -27.83 -0.97
N GLY A 10 -8.53 -28.62 -0.84
CA GLY A 10 -8.59 -29.93 -0.21
C GLY A 10 -9.03 -29.85 1.26
N GLU A 11 -8.59 -28.82 1.97
CA GLU A 11 -8.99 -28.59 3.36
C GLU A 11 -10.45 -28.14 3.48
N ALA A 12 -10.89 -27.20 2.63
CA ALA A 12 -12.28 -26.78 2.58
C ALA A 12 -13.21 -27.95 2.23
N CYS A 13 -12.85 -28.77 1.25
CA CYS A 13 -13.59 -29.99 0.89
C CYS A 13 -13.73 -30.98 2.06
N ARG A 14 -12.66 -31.14 2.86
CA ARG A 14 -12.71 -32.00 4.06
C ARG A 14 -13.66 -31.45 5.12
N LEU A 15 -13.67 -30.14 5.35
CA LEU A 15 -14.57 -29.48 6.30
C LEU A 15 -16.04 -29.60 5.88
N MET A 16 -16.33 -29.41 4.59
CA MET A 16 -17.68 -29.58 4.05
C MET A 16 -18.19 -31.02 4.29
N ARG A 17 -17.34 -32.03 4.03
CA ARG A 17 -17.70 -33.45 4.22
C ARG A 17 -17.82 -33.84 5.69
N ALA A 18 -16.94 -33.35 6.55
CA ALA A 18 -16.88 -33.77 7.95
C ALA A 18 -17.90 -33.05 8.85
N GLN A 19 -18.20 -31.78 8.55
CA GLN A 19 -19.00 -30.91 9.42
C GLN A 19 -20.31 -30.44 8.78
N GLY A 20 -20.58 -30.83 7.53
CA GLY A 20 -21.77 -30.36 6.79
C GLY A 20 -21.78 -28.85 6.55
N ALA A 21 -20.62 -28.20 6.67
CA ALA A 21 -20.48 -26.76 6.48
C ALA A 21 -20.75 -26.39 5.01
N THR A 22 -21.30 -25.19 4.79
CA THR A 22 -21.39 -24.66 3.43
C THR A 22 -19.99 -24.38 2.89
N GLU A 23 -19.85 -24.36 1.56
CA GLU A 23 -18.57 -24.04 0.91
C GLU A 23 -17.99 -22.71 1.40
N GLN A 24 -18.84 -21.69 1.54
CA GLN A 24 -18.45 -20.39 2.06
C GLN A 24 -17.92 -20.46 3.50
N GLN A 25 -18.59 -21.21 4.37
CA GLN A 25 -18.17 -21.39 5.76
C GLN A 25 -16.85 -22.17 5.86
N ALA A 26 -16.67 -23.18 5.00
CA ALA A 26 -15.44 -23.95 4.94
C ALA A 26 -14.25 -23.09 4.48
N ARG A 27 -14.44 -22.28 3.42
CA ARG A 27 -13.43 -21.32 2.96
C ARG A 27 -13.10 -20.29 4.04
N ASP A 28 -14.10 -19.67 4.66
CA ASP A 28 -13.91 -18.70 5.75
C ASP A 28 -13.11 -19.30 6.92
N TYR A 29 -13.41 -20.55 7.30
CA TYR A 29 -12.70 -21.24 8.37
C TYR A 29 -11.22 -21.45 8.03
N VAL A 30 -10.93 -21.95 6.82
CA VAL A 30 -9.56 -22.15 6.36
C VAL A 30 -8.83 -20.80 6.33
N VAL A 31 -9.43 -19.76 5.76
CA VAL A 31 -8.82 -18.42 5.76
C VAL A 31 -8.50 -17.94 7.18
N LEU A 32 -9.45 -18.00 8.11
CA LEU A 32 -9.23 -17.57 9.49
C LEU A 32 -8.11 -18.35 10.18
N ARG A 33 -8.02 -19.66 9.93
CA ARG A 33 -6.98 -20.52 10.48
C ARG A 33 -5.60 -20.08 10.01
N TYR A 34 -5.42 -19.84 8.72
CA TYR A 34 -4.13 -19.43 8.15
C TYR A 34 -3.77 -17.99 8.52
N LEU A 35 -4.75 -17.07 8.57
CA LEU A 35 -4.51 -15.70 9.02
C LEU A 35 -4.01 -15.64 10.47
N ARG A 36 -4.53 -16.49 11.36
CA ARG A 36 -4.07 -16.61 12.75
C ARG A 36 -2.63 -17.10 12.87
N SER A 37 -2.09 -17.79 11.86
CA SER A 37 -0.68 -18.16 11.78
C SER A 37 0.16 -17.19 10.93
N GLY A 38 -0.41 -16.06 10.52
CA GLY A 38 0.27 -15.04 9.71
C GLY A 38 0.42 -15.42 8.24
N ASP A 39 -0.24 -16.48 7.77
CA ASP A 39 -0.21 -16.91 6.39
C ASP A 39 -1.41 -16.35 5.61
N THR A 40 -1.13 -15.54 4.60
CA THR A 40 -2.15 -14.88 3.76
C THR A 40 -2.41 -15.60 2.45
N ARG A 41 -1.72 -16.72 2.16
CA ARG A 41 -1.81 -17.42 0.87
C ARG A 41 -3.21 -17.96 0.60
N ALA A 42 -3.88 -18.49 1.63
CA ALA A 42 -5.26 -18.97 1.50
C ALA A 42 -6.22 -17.84 1.13
N LEU A 43 -6.11 -16.69 1.82
CA LEU A 43 -6.89 -15.50 1.52
C LEU A 43 -6.60 -14.99 0.10
N ALA A 44 -5.32 -14.86 -0.27
CA ALA A 44 -4.91 -14.33 -1.57
C ALA A 44 -5.38 -15.23 -2.72
N HIS A 45 -5.24 -16.56 -2.58
CA HIS A 45 -5.67 -17.51 -3.59
C HIS A 45 -7.15 -17.37 -3.92
N TRP A 46 -8.02 -17.41 -2.89
CA TRP A 46 -9.45 -17.34 -3.13
C TRP A 46 -9.94 -15.94 -3.52
N LEU A 47 -9.31 -14.86 -3.01
CA LEU A 47 -9.62 -13.50 -3.48
C LEU A 47 -9.36 -13.32 -4.98
N MET A 48 -8.38 -14.02 -5.55
CA MET A 48 -8.17 -14.02 -7.02
C MET A 48 -9.25 -14.81 -7.77
N GLY A 49 -9.93 -15.73 -7.09
CA GLY A 49 -10.86 -16.69 -7.68
C GLY A 49 -12.31 -16.23 -7.77
N ASP A 50 -12.72 -15.19 -7.01
CA ASP A 50 -14.09 -14.63 -6.83
C ASP A 50 -14.64 -14.68 -5.39
N TYR A 51 -13.88 -15.23 -4.44
CA TYR A 51 -14.34 -15.38 -3.06
C TYR A 51 -14.60 -14.02 -2.38
N SER A 52 -15.78 -13.90 -1.78
CA SER A 52 -16.15 -12.78 -0.92
C SER A 52 -15.98 -13.17 0.54
N PRO A 53 -15.07 -12.54 1.30
CA PRO A 53 -14.84 -12.92 2.69
C PRO A 53 -16.06 -12.68 3.58
N GLY A 54 -16.34 -13.62 4.48
CA GLY A 54 -17.38 -13.44 5.49
C GLY A 54 -17.04 -12.36 6.54
N PRO A 55 -18.00 -11.98 7.39
CA PRO A 55 -17.83 -10.90 8.38
C PRO A 55 -16.65 -11.14 9.33
N ALA A 56 -16.42 -12.39 9.76
CA ALA A 56 -15.34 -12.74 10.67
C ALA A 56 -13.95 -12.54 10.04
N VAL A 57 -13.78 -12.96 8.78
CA VAL A 57 -12.54 -12.76 8.02
C VAL A 57 -12.30 -11.27 7.78
N LYS A 58 -13.33 -10.52 7.37
CA LYS A 58 -13.24 -9.06 7.19
C LYS A 58 -12.80 -8.36 8.47
N LYS A 59 -13.39 -8.74 9.61
CA LYS A 59 -13.02 -8.20 10.93
C LYS A 59 -11.55 -8.49 11.24
N MET A 60 -11.11 -9.74 11.09
CA MET A 60 -9.70 -10.12 11.27
C MET A 60 -8.76 -9.28 10.39
N VAL A 61 -9.01 -9.23 9.08
CA VAL A 61 -8.18 -8.46 8.14
C VAL A 61 -8.16 -6.97 8.49
N SER A 62 -9.31 -6.39 8.87
CA SER A 62 -9.39 -4.97 9.22
C SER A 62 -8.48 -4.61 10.39
N TYR A 63 -8.43 -5.47 11.40
CA TYR A 63 -7.56 -5.28 12.53
C TYR A 63 -6.09 -5.59 12.19
N MET A 64 -5.80 -6.58 11.34
CA MET A 64 -4.43 -6.81 10.90
C MET A 64 -3.89 -5.63 10.06
N LEU A 65 -4.74 -4.92 9.32
CA LEU A 65 -4.36 -3.71 8.56
C LEU A 65 -4.18 -2.47 9.45
N GLN A 66 -4.86 -2.42 10.59
CA GLN A 66 -4.82 -1.30 11.55
C GLN A 66 -4.75 -1.86 12.99
N PRO A 67 -3.60 -2.44 13.39
CA PRO A 67 -3.46 -3.05 14.71
C PRO A 67 -3.59 -2.02 15.84
N THR A 68 -3.24 -0.77 15.55
CA THR A 68 -3.45 0.41 16.38
C THR A 68 -4.46 1.33 15.69
N ARG A 69 -5.55 1.65 16.36
CA ARG A 69 -6.58 2.58 15.86
C ARG A 69 -6.70 3.74 16.83
N GLN A 70 -6.72 4.98 16.33
CA GLN A 70 -7.07 6.12 17.18
C GLN A 70 -8.56 6.09 17.51
N ASP A 71 -8.90 6.38 18.76
CA ASP A 71 -10.28 6.54 19.19
C ASP A 71 -10.88 7.74 18.43
N PRO A 72 -12.03 7.58 17.74
CA PRO A 72 -12.64 8.68 16.99
C PRO A 72 -13.05 9.86 17.86
N GLU A 73 -13.29 9.65 19.16
CA GLU A 73 -13.67 10.69 20.12
C GLU A 73 -12.44 11.27 20.85
N ASP A 74 -11.30 10.59 20.82
CA ASP A 74 -10.08 11.00 21.52
C ASP A 74 -8.81 10.63 20.73
N ALA A 75 -8.27 11.61 20.02
CA ALA A 75 -7.06 11.45 19.21
C ALA A 75 -5.81 11.08 20.01
N SER A 76 -5.82 11.28 21.34
CA SER A 76 -4.71 10.90 22.23
C SER A 76 -4.75 9.42 22.63
N LYS A 77 -5.89 8.76 22.44
CA LYS A 77 -6.12 7.38 22.84
C LYS A 77 -5.91 6.42 21.65
N ILE A 78 -4.96 5.53 21.81
CA ILE A 78 -4.67 4.47 20.84
C ILE A 78 -5.33 3.18 21.32
N LEU A 79 -6.34 2.73 20.59
CA LEU A 79 -6.96 1.41 20.73
C LEU A 79 -6.04 0.39 20.07
N THR A 80 -5.38 -0.43 20.88
CA THR A 80 -4.60 -1.59 20.42
C THR A 80 -5.48 -2.82 20.45
N CYS A 81 -5.46 -3.62 19.38
CA CYS A 81 -6.07 -4.94 19.42
C CYS A 81 -5.29 -5.85 20.38
N ASP A 82 -6.00 -6.71 21.11
CA ASP A 82 -5.38 -7.72 21.96
C ASP A 82 -4.46 -8.65 21.13
N PRO A 83 -3.16 -8.78 21.49
CA PRO A 83 -2.21 -9.62 20.77
C PRO A 83 -2.63 -11.09 20.68
N HIS A 84 -3.41 -11.60 21.64
CA HIS A 84 -3.92 -12.96 21.61
C HIS A 84 -5.02 -13.16 20.56
N THR A 85 -5.72 -12.08 20.23
CA THR A 85 -6.75 -12.11 19.18
C THR A 85 -6.13 -12.00 17.80
N ILE A 86 -5.04 -11.22 17.64
CA ILE A 86 -4.45 -10.87 16.34
C ILE A 86 -2.92 -10.80 16.44
N PRO A 87 -2.24 -11.94 16.24
CA PRO A 87 -0.80 -12.03 16.48
C PRO A 87 0.06 -11.39 15.37
N TYR A 88 -0.52 -11.03 14.22
CA TYR A 88 0.23 -10.55 13.06
C TYR A 88 -0.38 -9.29 12.42
N GLU A 89 0.47 -8.37 11.99
CA GLU A 89 0.11 -7.17 11.23
C GLU A 89 0.31 -7.40 9.72
N LEU A 90 -0.62 -6.89 8.91
CA LEU A 90 -0.49 -6.83 7.46
C LEU A 90 0.32 -5.60 7.05
N VAL A 91 1.57 -5.84 6.65
CA VAL A 91 2.47 -4.78 6.18
C VAL A 91 2.40 -4.65 4.66
N ILE A 92 2.08 -3.46 4.16
CA ILE A 92 2.13 -3.15 2.73
C ILE A 92 3.60 -3.16 2.26
N LYS A 93 3.93 -4.09 1.36
CA LYS A 93 5.22 -4.12 0.65
C LYS A 93 5.00 -3.76 -0.82
N SER A 94 5.93 -3.02 -1.42
CA SER A 94 5.93 -2.84 -2.88
C SER A 94 6.20 -4.19 -3.57
N ARG A 95 5.82 -4.33 -4.85
CA ARG A 95 6.09 -5.55 -5.65
C ARG A 95 7.56 -6.00 -5.63
N GLY A 96 8.50 -5.11 -5.30
CA GLY A 96 9.93 -5.43 -5.15
C GLY A 96 10.38 -5.79 -3.73
N GLY A 97 9.47 -6.01 -2.78
CA GLY A 97 9.79 -6.36 -1.38
C GLY A 97 10.37 -5.22 -0.54
N LYS A 98 10.82 -4.14 -1.16
CA LYS A 98 11.24 -2.90 -0.48
C LYS A 98 9.99 -2.14 -0.01
N LYS A 99 10.01 -1.66 1.24
CA LYS A 99 8.97 -0.80 1.80
C LYS A 99 8.78 0.37 0.83
N GLY A 100 7.58 0.53 0.27
CA GLY A 100 7.27 1.72 -0.51
C GLY A 100 7.50 2.92 0.39
N ARG A 101 8.36 3.86 -0.01
CA ARG A 101 8.55 5.09 0.76
C ARG A 101 7.18 5.76 0.84
N ARG A 102 6.66 5.98 2.05
CA ARG A 102 5.43 6.75 2.21
C ARG A 102 5.66 8.09 1.51
N PRO A 103 4.72 8.57 0.69
CA PRO A 103 4.88 9.86 0.04
C PRO A 103 5.04 10.92 1.12
N ASP A 104 6.19 11.57 1.13
CA ASP A 104 6.47 12.68 2.03
C ASP A 104 5.70 13.90 1.49
N ARG A 105 4.61 14.27 2.16
CA ARG A 105 3.72 15.36 1.73
C ARG A 105 4.47 16.68 1.64
N VAL A 106 5.41 16.93 2.56
CA VAL A 106 6.20 18.16 2.59
C VAL A 106 7.13 18.21 1.38
N ALA A 107 7.80 17.09 1.08
CA ALA A 107 8.64 16.99 -0.11
C ALA A 107 7.83 17.12 -1.41
N ALA A 108 6.61 16.57 -1.46
CA ALA A 108 5.73 16.64 -2.62
C ALA A 108 5.25 18.08 -2.89
N GLU A 109 4.81 18.81 -1.85
CA GLU A 109 4.41 20.22 -1.97
C GLU A 109 5.59 21.10 -2.39
N ARG A 110 6.77 20.90 -1.80
CA ARG A 110 8.00 21.61 -2.19
C ARG A 110 8.35 21.34 -3.65
N ASN A 111 8.36 20.08 -4.07
CA ASN A 111 8.67 19.70 -5.45
C ASN A 111 7.66 20.31 -6.43
N GLN A 112 6.39 20.39 -6.05
CA GLN A 112 5.35 21.06 -6.84
C GLN A 112 5.59 22.57 -6.96
N ALA A 113 5.96 23.25 -5.87
CA ALA A 113 6.29 24.68 -5.91
C ALA A 113 7.51 24.98 -6.79
N ILE A 114 8.60 24.19 -6.65
CA ILE A 114 9.81 24.29 -7.48
C ILE A 114 9.45 24.12 -8.96
N ARG A 115 8.61 23.14 -9.25
CA ARG A 115 8.14 22.85 -10.60
C ARG A 115 7.35 24.02 -11.20
N ASP A 116 6.42 24.60 -10.44
CA ASP A 116 5.58 25.70 -10.91
C ASP A 116 6.39 26.97 -11.17
N LEU A 117 7.44 27.22 -10.38
CA LEU A 117 8.41 28.29 -10.63
C LEU A 117 9.25 28.01 -11.88
N TYR A 118 9.73 26.78 -12.06
CA TYR A 118 10.50 26.38 -13.24
C TYR A 118 9.73 26.59 -14.54
N TYR A 119 8.48 26.14 -14.63
CA TYR A 119 7.69 26.33 -15.86
C TYR A 119 7.32 27.79 -16.11
N ARG A 120 7.09 28.58 -15.06
CA ARG A 120 6.87 30.03 -15.19
C ARG A 120 8.08 30.73 -15.79
N ARG A 121 9.29 30.43 -15.29
CA ARG A 121 10.54 30.99 -15.83
C ARG A 121 10.87 30.47 -17.23
N LEU A 122 10.65 29.19 -17.49
CA LEU A 122 10.85 28.61 -18.82
C LEU A 122 9.94 29.26 -19.87
N ALA A 123 8.71 29.64 -19.50
CA ALA A 123 7.80 30.37 -20.37
C ALA A 123 8.27 31.80 -20.69
N GLN A 124 9.06 32.42 -19.80
CA GLN A 124 9.64 33.77 -20.00
C GLN A 124 10.91 33.74 -20.86
N VAL A 125 11.75 32.71 -20.70
CA VAL A 125 13.05 32.60 -21.39
C VAL A 125 12.95 31.92 -22.76
N GLY A 126 11.97 31.03 -22.97
CA GLY A 126 11.76 30.31 -24.23
C GLY A 126 12.56 28.99 -24.35
N LYS A 127 12.44 28.31 -25.50
CA LYS A 127 13.09 27.02 -25.78
C LYS A 127 14.61 27.20 -25.91
N GLY A 128 15.36 26.74 -24.90
CA GLY A 128 16.83 26.73 -24.89
C GLY A 128 17.45 27.16 -23.56
N GLY A 129 16.66 27.74 -22.64
CA GLY A 129 17.15 28.26 -21.36
C GLY A 129 17.04 27.32 -20.17
N SER A 130 16.82 26.02 -20.35
CA SER A 130 16.52 25.12 -19.22
C SER A 130 17.62 25.10 -18.15
N ASP A 131 18.89 25.05 -18.55
CA ASP A 131 20.01 25.05 -17.60
C ASP A 131 20.23 26.42 -16.96
N SER A 132 19.94 27.53 -17.67
CA SER A 132 19.95 28.89 -17.11
C SER A 132 18.88 29.04 -16.02
N VAL A 133 17.67 28.56 -16.30
CA VAL A 133 16.55 28.62 -15.34
C VAL A 133 16.84 27.76 -14.11
N ILE A 134 17.48 26.61 -14.28
CA ILE A 134 17.88 25.76 -13.15
C ILE A 134 18.92 26.49 -12.28
N ALA A 135 19.95 27.09 -12.88
CA ALA A 135 20.98 27.83 -12.14
C ALA A 135 20.37 29.02 -11.35
N GLU A 136 19.51 29.80 -11.99
CA GLU A 136 18.81 30.91 -11.33
C GLU A 136 17.91 30.47 -10.18
N LEU A 137 17.26 29.30 -10.30
CA LEU A 137 16.41 28.75 -9.25
C LEU A 137 17.23 28.25 -8.05
N VAL A 138 18.43 27.73 -8.28
CA VAL A 138 19.36 27.35 -7.19
C VAL A 138 19.80 28.61 -6.43
N ASP A 139 20.10 29.69 -7.14
CA ASP A 139 20.49 30.96 -6.52
C ASP A 139 19.33 31.61 -5.73
N GLU A 140 18.09 31.53 -6.24
CA GLU A 140 16.92 32.14 -5.61
C GLU A 140 16.37 31.35 -4.42
N LEU A 141 16.36 30.01 -4.50
CA LEU A 141 15.82 29.14 -3.45
C LEU A 141 16.81 28.88 -2.30
N GLY A 142 18.06 29.31 -2.46
CA GLY A 142 19.08 29.25 -1.43
C GLY A 142 19.64 27.85 -1.16
N PRO A 143 20.49 27.69 -0.13
CA PRO A 143 21.32 26.50 0.08
C PRO A 143 20.54 25.23 0.44
N GLU A 144 19.26 25.35 0.79
CA GLU A 144 18.40 24.20 1.13
C GLU A 144 17.88 23.44 -0.10
N VAL A 145 17.97 24.04 -1.30
CA VAL A 145 17.50 23.44 -2.54
C VAL A 145 18.67 23.22 -3.50
N SER A 146 19.09 21.97 -3.63
CA SER A 146 20.17 21.60 -4.57
C SER A 146 19.66 21.45 -6.01
N GLU A 147 20.57 21.64 -6.98
CA GLU A 147 20.29 21.41 -8.40
C GLU A 147 19.70 20.00 -8.66
N SER A 148 20.20 18.99 -7.94
CA SER A 148 19.71 17.62 -8.04
C SER A 148 18.22 17.48 -7.68
N MET A 149 17.74 18.24 -6.70
CA MET A 149 16.35 18.23 -6.25
C MET A 149 15.43 18.89 -7.28
N ILE A 150 15.89 19.97 -7.91
CA ILE A 150 15.15 20.65 -8.98
C ILE A 150 15.03 19.71 -10.19
N ARG A 151 16.12 19.05 -10.59
CA ARG A 151 16.12 18.06 -11.69
C ARG A 151 15.22 16.86 -11.37
N GLU A 152 15.18 16.39 -10.12
CA GLU A 152 14.30 15.30 -9.68
C GLU A 152 12.82 15.71 -9.75
N ALA A 153 12.47 16.90 -9.25
CA ALA A 153 11.10 17.43 -9.30
C ALA A 153 10.58 17.62 -10.73
N ILE A 154 11.45 18.01 -11.68
CA ILE A 154 11.09 18.14 -13.10
C ILE A 154 10.89 16.75 -13.74
N LYS A 155 11.75 15.77 -13.42
CA LYS A 155 11.71 14.41 -13.99
C LYS A 155 10.46 13.62 -13.61
N GLU A 156 9.87 13.86 -12.44
CA GLU A 156 8.69 13.13 -11.94
C GLU A 156 7.46 13.17 -12.88
N ARG A 157 7.43 14.03 -13.90
CA ARG A 157 6.33 14.08 -14.90
C ARG A 157 6.76 13.97 -16.34
N SER A 158 8.03 13.68 -16.64
CA SER A 158 8.33 13.26 -18.02
C SER A 158 7.65 11.90 -18.20
N PRO A 159 6.56 11.78 -18.97
CA PRO A 159 6.03 10.47 -19.28
C PRO A 159 7.20 9.68 -19.85
N LYS A 160 7.45 8.48 -19.32
CA LYS A 160 8.35 7.53 -19.98
C LYS A 160 7.82 7.42 -21.40
N SER A 161 8.54 8.02 -22.35
CA SER A 161 8.29 7.86 -23.77
C SER A 161 8.56 6.39 -24.05
N GLY A 162 7.49 5.61 -24.06
CA GLY A 162 7.43 4.19 -24.39
C GLY A 162 6.28 4.01 -25.36
#